data_AF-A0A5J6P878-F1
#
_entry.id   AF-A0A5J6P878-F1
#
_cell.length_a   1.000
_cell.length_b   1.000
_cell.length_c   1.000
_cell.angle_alpha   90.00
_cell.angle_beta   90.00
_cell.angle_gamma   90.00
#
_symmetry.space_group_name_H-M   'P 1'
#
loop_
_entity.id
_entity.type
_entity.pdbx_description
1 polymer ?
#
loop_
_entity_poly.entity_id
_entity_poly.type
_entity_poly.pdbx_seq_one_letter_code
_entity_poly.pdbx_strand_id
1 'polypeptide(L)'
;MDTKVITFSIFLLVFCKSVTAEELIKYSAKDYFKNYALSSCIADGFKSNDARSDAAAAASGYLELGEYPLEAHTEATILGREFLKKPYKSISGADLILMKCIDFYHSKELESIATKYQNAK
;
A
#
# COMPACT_ATOMS: atom_id res chain seq x y z
N MET A 1 51.13 -22.33 -28.57
CA MET A 1 50.27 -22.86 -27.50
C MET A 1 50.10 -21.75 -26.48
N ASP A 2 48.98 -21.04 -26.52
CA ASP A 2 48.45 -20.35 -25.34
C ASP A 2 46.94 -20.55 -25.32
N THR A 3 46.57 -21.84 -25.29
CA THR A 3 45.23 -22.40 -25.11
C THR A 3 44.60 -22.01 -23.76
N LYS A 4 45.25 -21.12 -22.98
CA LYS A 4 44.83 -20.65 -21.66
C LYS A 4 44.10 -19.31 -21.67
N VAL A 5 44.17 -18.52 -22.76
CA VAL A 5 43.52 -17.20 -22.80
C VAL A 5 42.05 -17.32 -23.26
N ILE A 6 41.72 -18.33 -24.06
CA ILE A 6 40.34 -18.55 -24.54
C ILE A 6 39.42 -19.09 -23.43
N THR A 7 39.97 -19.76 -22.42
CA THR A 7 39.19 -20.36 -21.32
C THR A 7 38.76 -19.38 -20.22
N PHE A 8 39.21 -18.11 -20.25
CA PHE A 8 38.79 -17.12 -19.24
C PHE A 8 37.51 -16.35 -19.65
N SER A 9 37.02 -16.52 -20.87
CA SER A 9 35.88 -15.75 -21.41
C SER A 9 34.49 -16.43 -21.28
N ILE A 10 34.38 -17.57 -20.58
CA ILE A 10 33.14 -18.38 -20.51
C ILE A 10 32.75 -18.73 -19.06
N PHE A 11 32.90 -17.78 -18.11
CA PHE A 11 32.43 -18.00 -16.73
C PHE A 11 31.79 -16.75 -16.11
N LEU A 12 30.97 -16.03 -16.88
CA LEU A 12 30.27 -14.84 -16.38
C LEU A 12 28.85 -14.70 -16.96
N LEU A 13 28.17 -15.83 -17.22
CA LEU A 13 26.84 -15.84 -17.86
C LEU A 13 25.79 -16.73 -17.17
N VAL A 14 25.99 -17.13 -15.91
CA VAL A 14 25.00 -17.99 -15.24
C VAL A 14 24.78 -17.53 -13.80
N PHE A 15 23.94 -16.52 -13.60
CA PHE A 15 23.03 -16.40 -12.45
C PHE A 15 21.96 -15.32 -12.73
N CYS A 16 21.27 -15.39 -13.89
CA CYS A 16 19.91 -14.86 -13.94
C CYS A 16 19.05 -15.82 -13.10
N LYS A 17 18.89 -15.52 -11.81
CA LYS A 17 17.78 -16.08 -11.05
C LYS A 17 16.54 -15.62 -11.80
N SER A 18 15.83 -16.53 -12.47
CA SER A 18 14.49 -16.25 -12.96
C SER A 18 13.67 -15.89 -11.73
N VAL A 19 13.44 -14.60 -11.50
CA VAL A 19 12.38 -14.18 -10.60
C VAL A 19 11.11 -14.67 -11.27
N THR A 20 10.51 -15.71 -10.70
CA THR A 20 9.14 -16.05 -11.05
C THR A 20 8.33 -14.88 -10.53
N ALA A 21 7.91 -13.98 -11.41
CA ALA A 21 6.98 -12.93 -11.06
C ALA A 21 5.70 -13.64 -10.60
N GLU A 22 5.46 -13.63 -9.29
CA GLU A 22 4.18 -14.06 -8.76
C GLU A 22 3.12 -13.09 -9.29
N GLU A 23 2.04 -13.61 -9.86
CA GLU A 23 0.98 -12.77 -10.40
C GLU A 23 0.40 -11.93 -9.25
N LEU A 24 0.52 -10.60 -9.34
CA LEU A 24 -0.10 -9.68 -8.39
C LEU A 24 -1.58 -10.02 -8.26
N ILE A 25 -2.03 -10.21 -7.02
CA ILE A 25 -3.44 -10.46 -6.73
C ILE A 25 -4.25 -9.29 -7.27
N LYS A 26 -5.20 -9.57 -8.16
CA LYS A 26 -6.08 -8.57 -8.75
C LYS A 26 -7.27 -8.30 -7.84
N TYR A 27 -7.54 -7.02 -7.62
CA TYR A 27 -8.67 -6.53 -6.84
C TYR A 27 -9.64 -5.75 -7.72
N SER A 28 -10.86 -5.52 -7.21
CA SER A 28 -11.77 -4.57 -7.86
C SER A 28 -11.24 -3.14 -7.73
N ALA A 29 -11.66 -2.21 -8.60
CA ALA A 29 -11.27 -0.80 -8.49
C ALA A 29 -11.58 -0.20 -7.11
N LYS A 30 -12.73 -0.59 -6.54
CA LYS A 30 -13.14 -0.21 -5.19
C LYS A 30 -12.21 -0.78 -4.11
N ASP A 31 -11.82 -2.04 -4.25
CA ASP A 31 -10.93 -2.68 -3.28
C ASP A 31 -9.51 -2.08 -3.36
N TYR A 32 -8.99 -1.79 -4.55
CA TYR A 32 -7.75 -1.01 -4.69
C TYR A 32 -7.84 0.34 -3.99
N PHE A 33 -8.94 1.07 -4.19
CA PHE A 33 -9.18 2.34 -3.50
C PHE A 33 -9.22 2.18 -1.97
N LYS A 34 -9.91 1.17 -1.45
CA LYS A 34 -9.98 0.92 -0.01
C LYS A 34 -8.64 0.46 0.57
N ASN A 35 -7.86 -0.31 -0.19
CA ASN A 35 -6.51 -0.73 0.19
C ASN A 35 -5.55 0.46 0.23
N TYR A 36 -5.60 1.34 -0.78
CA TYR A 36 -4.90 2.63 -0.75
C TYR A 36 -5.22 3.42 0.53
N ALA A 37 -6.51 3.51 0.86
CA ALA A 37 -6.98 4.27 2.01
C ALA A 37 -6.39 3.69 3.31
N LEU A 38 -6.50 2.37 3.51
CA LEU A 38 -5.96 1.67 4.67
C LEU A 38 -4.43 1.88 4.80
N SER A 39 -3.69 1.66 3.71
CA SER A 39 -2.24 1.83 3.67
C SER A 39 -1.83 3.28 4.00
N SER A 40 -2.56 4.26 3.47
CA SER A 40 -2.31 5.69 3.75
C SER A 40 -2.59 6.03 5.22
N CYS A 41 -3.66 5.49 5.81
CA CYS A 41 -3.94 5.67 7.23
C CYS A 41 -2.82 5.10 8.12
N ILE A 42 -2.32 3.90 7.77
CA ILE A 42 -1.21 3.27 8.50
C ILE A 42 0.06 4.13 8.37
N ALA A 43 0.37 4.62 7.17
CA ALA A 43 1.53 5.47 6.94
C ALA A 43 1.46 6.80 7.74
N ASP A 44 0.28 7.43 7.82
CA ASP A 44 0.08 8.66 8.59
C ASP A 44 0.07 8.42 10.11
N GLY A 45 -0.32 7.22 10.56
CA GLY A 45 -0.45 6.88 11.98
C GLY A 45 0.85 6.41 12.64
N PHE A 46 1.65 5.60 11.95
CA PHE A 46 2.87 5.02 12.53
C PHE A 46 4.06 5.98 12.52
N LYS A 47 4.77 6.05 13.66
CA LYS A 47 5.98 6.87 13.82
C LYS A 47 7.26 6.17 13.39
N SER A 48 7.28 4.83 13.37
CA SER A 48 8.45 4.05 12.98
C SER A 48 8.67 4.15 11.47
N ASN A 49 9.92 4.33 11.06
CA ASN A 49 10.26 4.50 9.65
C ASN A 49 9.90 3.29 8.80
N ASP A 50 10.08 2.07 9.30
CA ASP A 50 9.87 0.85 8.52
C ASP A 50 8.39 0.66 8.15
N ALA A 51 7.50 0.63 9.15
CA ALA A 51 6.07 0.45 8.93
C ALA A 51 5.46 1.62 8.14
N ARG A 52 5.91 2.86 8.43
CA ARG A 52 5.46 4.04 7.69
C ARG A 52 5.88 3.98 6.22
N SER A 53 7.13 3.65 5.94
CA SER A 53 7.67 3.64 4.57
C SER A 53 7.08 2.51 3.74
N ASP A 54 6.94 1.32 4.34
CA ASP A 54 6.31 0.17 3.68
C ASP A 54 4.82 0.45 3.38
N ALA A 55 4.08 0.99 4.35
CA ALA A 55 2.68 1.37 4.14
C ALA A 55 2.53 2.48 3.07
N ALA A 56 3.44 3.45 3.02
CA ALA A 56 3.44 4.48 1.98
C ALA A 56 3.74 3.90 0.58
N ALA A 57 4.67 2.93 0.50
CA ALA A 57 4.95 2.23 -0.75
C ALA A 57 3.74 1.39 -1.21
N ALA A 58 3.08 0.69 -0.28
CA ALA A 58 1.85 -0.05 -0.55
C ALA A 58 0.72 0.88 -1.03
N ALA A 59 0.53 2.03 -0.37
CA ALA A 59 -0.44 3.04 -0.81
C ALA A 59 -0.16 3.49 -2.25
N SER A 60 1.11 3.78 -2.57
CA SER A 60 1.51 4.16 -3.93
C SER A 60 1.20 3.03 -4.92
N GLY A 61 1.49 1.78 -4.59
CA GLY A 61 1.14 0.63 -5.43
C GLY A 61 -0.37 0.52 -5.70
N TYR A 62 -1.21 0.69 -4.68
CA TYR A 62 -2.66 0.64 -4.84
C TYR A 62 -3.23 1.86 -5.58
N LEU A 63 -2.56 3.01 -5.53
CA LEU A 63 -2.90 4.19 -6.34
C LEU A 63 -2.66 3.90 -7.84
N GLU A 64 -1.50 3.35 -8.19
CA GLU A 64 -1.13 3.04 -9.58
C GLU A 64 -1.98 1.94 -10.20
N LEU A 65 -2.45 0.98 -9.40
CA LEU A 65 -3.30 -0.13 -9.85
C LEU A 65 -4.79 0.23 -9.89
N GLY A 66 -5.20 1.31 -9.22
CA GLY A 66 -6.57 1.74 -9.10
C GLY A 66 -7.05 2.64 -10.24
N GLU A 67 -8.36 2.79 -10.36
CA GLU A 67 -8.98 3.66 -11.37
C GLU A 67 -9.69 4.89 -10.78
N TYR A 68 -9.60 5.07 -9.45
CA TYR A 68 -10.25 6.19 -8.77
C TYR A 68 -9.48 7.50 -9.01
N PRO A 69 -10.16 8.65 -9.12
CA PRO A 69 -9.51 9.93 -9.34
C PRO A 69 -8.76 10.42 -8.09
N LEU A 70 -7.77 11.31 -8.28
CA LEU A 70 -6.92 11.83 -7.20
C LEU A 70 -7.73 12.51 -6.08
N GLU A 71 -8.86 13.12 -6.42
CA GLU A 71 -9.80 13.74 -5.49
C GLU A 71 -10.37 12.72 -4.51
N ALA A 72 -10.72 11.51 -4.98
CA ALA A 72 -11.21 10.44 -4.12
C ALA A 72 -10.13 9.99 -3.12
N HIS A 73 -8.90 9.84 -3.60
CA HIS A 73 -7.75 9.46 -2.78
C HIS A 73 -7.41 10.53 -1.73
N THR A 74 -7.51 11.81 -2.10
CA THR A 74 -7.32 12.94 -1.19
C THR A 74 -8.39 12.96 -0.10
N GLU A 75 -9.67 12.77 -0.47
CA GLU A 75 -10.80 12.71 0.46
C GLU A 75 -10.66 11.53 1.44
N ALA A 76 -10.27 10.34 0.94
CA ALA A 76 -10.01 9.16 1.77
C ALA A 76 -8.85 9.39 2.76
N THR A 77 -7.76 10.00 2.30
CA THR A 77 -6.59 10.28 3.14
C THR A 77 -6.93 11.27 4.27
N ILE A 78 -7.71 12.31 3.97
CA ILE A 78 -8.21 13.24 4.99
C ILE A 78 -9.08 12.50 6.00
N LEU A 79 -10.01 11.66 5.54
CA LEU A 79 -10.88 10.87 6.42
C LEU A 79 -10.07 9.92 7.33
N GLY A 80 -9.04 9.25 6.79
CA GLY A 80 -8.13 8.40 7.57
C GLY A 80 -7.46 9.17 8.73
N ARG A 81 -6.99 10.39 8.46
CA ARG A 81 -6.44 11.27 9.52
C ARG A 81 -7.46 11.66 10.58
N GLU A 82 -8.72 11.85 10.22
CA GLU A 82 -9.79 12.10 11.20
C GLU A 82 -10.04 10.88 12.09
N PHE A 83 -9.96 9.66 11.55
CA PHE A 83 -10.02 8.43 12.36
C PHE A 83 -8.83 8.31 13.31
N LEU A 84 -7.62 8.66 12.89
CA LEU A 84 -6.42 8.64 13.75
C LEU A 84 -6.55 9.56 14.98
N LYS A 85 -7.28 10.67 14.87
CA LYS A 85 -7.55 11.61 15.96
C LYS A 85 -8.56 11.09 17.00
N LYS A 86 -9.31 10.02 16.70
CA LYS A 86 -10.34 9.51 17.62
C LYS A 86 -9.71 9.02 18.94
N PRO A 87 -10.32 9.36 20.11
CA PRO A 87 -9.80 8.94 21.41
C PRO A 87 -10.19 7.49 21.70
N TYR A 88 -9.26 6.56 21.46
CA TYR A 88 -9.48 5.14 21.76
C TYR A 88 -8.92 4.81 23.14
N LYS A 89 -9.69 4.09 23.95
CA LYS A 89 -9.24 3.64 25.27
C LYS A 89 -8.47 2.34 25.12
N SER A 90 -7.24 2.32 25.59
CA SER A 90 -6.38 1.13 25.59
C SER A 90 -6.10 0.69 27.02
N ILE A 91 -6.31 -0.61 27.30
CA ILE A 91 -5.90 -1.19 28.59
C ILE A 91 -4.37 -1.21 28.70
N SER A 92 -3.66 -1.39 27.58
CA SER A 92 -2.18 -1.42 27.55
C SER A 92 -1.54 -0.04 27.44
N GLY A 93 -2.34 1.03 27.29
CA GLY A 93 -1.83 2.37 27.00
C GLY A 93 -1.36 2.60 25.56
N ALA A 94 -1.49 1.62 24.67
CA ALA A 94 -1.15 1.76 23.25
C ALA A 94 -2.06 2.79 22.54
N ASP A 95 -1.53 3.47 21.50
CA ASP A 95 -2.26 4.44 20.68
C ASP A 95 -3.37 3.81 19.82
N LEU A 96 -3.33 2.48 19.65
CA LEU A 96 -4.30 1.68 18.87
C LEU A 96 -4.43 2.14 17.41
N ILE A 97 -3.34 2.64 16.81
CA ILE A 97 -3.29 3.15 15.43
C ILE A 97 -3.89 2.15 14.43
N LEU A 98 -3.42 0.90 14.46
CA LEU A 98 -3.90 -0.14 13.55
C LEU A 98 -5.41 -0.37 13.69
N MET A 99 -5.93 -0.37 14.92
CA MET A 99 -7.36 -0.54 15.18
C MET A 99 -8.17 0.62 14.59
N LYS A 100 -7.71 1.87 14.75
CA LYS A 100 -8.35 3.04 14.13
C LYS A 100 -8.36 2.95 12.61
N CYS A 101 -7.28 2.47 11.99
CA CYS A 101 -7.21 2.30 10.54
C CYS A 101 -8.08 1.15 10.02
N ILE A 102 -8.23 0.07 10.78
CA ILE A 102 -9.18 -1.02 10.47
C ILE A 102 -10.63 -0.51 10.57
N ASP A 103 -10.97 0.24 11.62
CA ASP A 103 -12.30 0.83 11.76
C ASP A 103 -12.60 1.85 10.66
N PHE A 104 -11.59 2.62 10.25
CA PHE A 104 -11.66 3.49 9.08
C PHE A 104 -11.94 2.71 7.79
N TYR A 105 -11.23 1.61 7.54
CA TYR A 105 -11.43 0.76 6.36
C TYR A 105 -12.86 0.19 6.27
N HIS A 106 -13.46 -0.13 7.42
CA HIS A 106 -14.84 -0.61 7.51
C HIS A 106 -15.89 0.49 7.69
N SER A 107 -15.48 1.76 7.70
CA SER A 107 -16.38 2.88 7.95
C SER A 107 -17.40 3.10 6.83
N LYS A 108 -18.59 3.57 7.21
CA LYS A 108 -19.63 3.97 6.24
C LYS A 108 -19.21 5.20 5.45
N GLU A 109 -18.39 6.05 6.07
CA GLU A 109 -17.84 7.26 5.50
C GLU A 109 -16.89 6.93 4.34
N LEU A 110 -15.95 5.98 4.52
CA LEU A 110 -15.07 5.55 3.43
C LEU A 110 -15.85 4.85 2.33
N GLU A 111 -16.83 4.04 2.70
CA GLU A 111 -17.74 3.40 1.76
C GLU A 111 -18.52 4.43 0.94
N SER A 112 -18.99 5.51 1.56
CA SER A 112 -19.68 6.61 0.87
C SER A 112 -18.77 7.34 -0.12
N ILE A 113 -17.49 7.54 0.20
CA ILE A 113 -16.51 8.10 -0.74
C ILE A 113 -16.33 7.14 -1.92
N ALA A 114 -16.17 5.83 -1.65
CA ALA A 114 -16.03 4.83 -2.70
C ALA A 114 -17.23 4.85 -3.66
N THR A 115 -18.45 4.85 -3.14
CA THR A 115 -19.67 4.91 -3.96
C THR A 115 -19.78 6.22 -4.74
N LYS A 116 -19.43 7.35 -4.14
CA LYS A 116 -19.46 8.68 -4.79
C LYS A 116 -18.62 8.73 -6.07
N TYR A 117 -17.46 8.07 -6.08
CA TYR A 117 -16.51 8.11 -7.20
C TYR A 117 -16.50 6.83 -8.06
N GLN A 118 -17.33 5.83 -7.77
CA GLN A 118 -17.33 4.54 -8.47
C GLN A 118 -17.49 4.63 -10.00
N ASN A 119 -18.08 5.73 -10.50
CA ASN A 119 -18.25 6.00 -11.93
C ASN A 119 -17.65 7.36 -12.36
N ALA A 120 -16.86 8.01 -11.51
CA ALA A 120 -16.18 9.26 -11.86
C ALA A 120 -14.95 8.90 -12.71
N LYS A 121 -15.15 8.83 -14.02
CA LYS A 121 -14.10 8.58 -15.01
C LYS A 121 -13.69 9.86 -15.71
#